data_AF-A0A3S2UFP0-F1
#
_entry.id   AF-A0A3S2UFP0-F1
#
_cell.length_a   1.000
_cell.length_b   1.000
_cell.length_c   1.000
_cell.angle_alpha   90.00
_cell.angle_beta   90.00
_cell.angle_gamma   90.00
#
_symmetry.space_group_name_H-M   'P 1'
#
loop_
_entity.id
_entity.type
_entity.pdbx_description
1 polymer ?
#
loop_
_entity_poly.entity_id
_entity_poly.type
_entity_poly.pdbx_seq_one_letter_code
_entity_poly.pdbx_strand_id
1 'polypeptide(L)'
;MKTVASHPTPLKLTHLHCMVLKSCCISVANFKLTATTHQATGDLMQANGIMFPVKRSLFLLLFFPTCTFELCTDGTPKECQDAGFAPGSNLAGEGFDITSMERKGAFVLDMNQWKRKDQACTLCSNPYMKNRKQKLPLSVVDWRPTHSCNAKVSSRIYKSSESLVKSTTSLIENNWKVDLDLTNKDKSGSLMFAGTHSKLAGYSMDKTKSDKFSFTTQGASCEYYSYRVSKAPTIQKEFLDSVNQLPKVYNPQSKATTEYRLS
;
A
#
# COMPACT_ATOMS: atom_id res chain seq x y z
N MET A 1 2.64 -59.25 -22.11
CA MET A 1 1.47 -58.59 -22.74
C MET A 1 1.60 -57.09 -22.48
N LYS A 2 1.79 -56.32 -23.56
CA LYS A 2 1.73 -54.85 -23.74
C LYS A 2 2.12 -53.93 -22.57
N THR A 3 3.31 -53.35 -22.74
CA THR A 3 3.68 -51.96 -22.38
C THR A 3 2.60 -50.96 -22.81
N VAL A 4 2.25 -50.03 -21.91
CA VAL A 4 1.66 -48.73 -22.26
C VAL A 4 2.50 -47.65 -21.57
N ALA A 5 3.37 -47.02 -22.35
CA ALA A 5 4.04 -45.79 -21.98
C ALA A 5 3.05 -44.63 -22.10
N SER A 6 2.73 -43.96 -21.00
CA SER A 6 2.12 -42.64 -21.05
C SER A 6 3.23 -41.60 -21.15
N HIS A 7 3.46 -41.09 -22.35
CA HIS A 7 4.29 -39.91 -22.55
C HIS A 7 3.74 -38.71 -21.77
N PRO A 8 4.55 -37.96 -21.02
CA PRO A 8 4.15 -36.66 -20.54
C PRO A 8 4.05 -35.71 -21.74
N THR A 9 2.84 -35.27 -22.04
CA THR A 9 2.58 -34.20 -23.00
C THR A 9 3.34 -32.94 -22.57
N PRO A 10 4.09 -32.28 -23.47
CA PRO A 10 4.72 -31.02 -23.14
C PRO A 10 3.63 -29.98 -22.93
N LEU A 11 3.52 -29.46 -21.70
CA LEU A 11 2.71 -28.29 -21.41
C LEU A 11 3.22 -27.12 -22.26
N LYS A 12 2.46 -26.81 -23.31
CA LYS A 12 2.70 -25.66 -24.19
C LYS A 12 2.82 -24.39 -23.34
N LEU A 13 3.79 -23.56 -23.70
CA LEU A 13 4.16 -22.27 -23.09
C LEU A 13 2.99 -21.28 -22.93
N THR A 14 1.83 -21.55 -23.54
CA THR A 14 0.58 -20.81 -23.39
C THR A 14 -0.08 -20.97 -22.02
N HIS A 15 0.21 -22.03 -21.25
CA HIS A 15 -0.37 -22.21 -19.91
C HIS A 15 0.32 -21.38 -18.80
N LEU A 16 1.58 -20.98 -19.00
CA LEU A 16 2.31 -20.14 -18.03
C LEU A 16 1.78 -18.70 -18.04
N HIS A 17 1.37 -18.19 -19.19
CA HIS A 17 0.68 -16.90 -19.31
C HIS A 17 -0.60 -16.86 -18.48
N CYS A 18 -1.33 -17.96 -18.35
CA CYS A 18 -2.60 -17.99 -17.64
C CYS A 18 -2.43 -18.07 -16.11
N MET A 19 -1.37 -18.72 -15.59
CA MET A 19 -1.11 -18.76 -14.14
C MET A 19 -0.55 -17.44 -13.59
N VAL A 20 0.27 -16.73 -14.37
CA VAL A 20 0.78 -15.40 -13.99
C VAL A 20 -0.33 -14.34 -14.11
N LEU A 21 -1.27 -14.48 -15.06
CA LEU A 21 -2.38 -13.53 -15.23
C LEU A 21 -3.58 -13.79 -14.30
N LYS A 22 -3.83 -15.03 -13.83
CA LYS A 22 -4.93 -15.30 -12.89
C LYS A 22 -4.67 -14.79 -11.46
N SER A 23 -3.41 -14.61 -11.07
CA SER A 23 -3.06 -13.96 -9.78
C SER A 23 -2.94 -12.44 -9.88
N CYS A 24 -3.20 -11.86 -11.06
CA CYS A 24 -3.19 -10.41 -11.28
C CYS A 24 -4.62 -9.86 -11.25
N CYS A 25 -5.43 -10.27 -10.27
CA CYS A 25 -6.48 -9.39 -9.77
C CYS A 25 -5.78 -8.30 -8.93
N ILE A 26 -5.18 -7.32 -9.62
CA ILE A 26 -4.79 -6.05 -8.99
C ILE A 26 -6.10 -5.38 -8.58
N SER A 27 -6.55 -5.75 -7.39
CA SER A 27 -7.56 -5.02 -6.65
C SER A 27 -7.08 -3.59 -6.55
N VAL A 28 -7.98 -2.65 -6.81
CA VAL A 28 -7.70 -1.21 -6.83
C VAL A 28 -7.12 -0.80 -5.47
N ALA A 29 -5.80 -0.78 -5.36
CA ALA A 29 -5.12 -0.30 -4.17
C ALA A 29 -5.06 1.22 -4.27
N ASN A 30 -5.93 1.89 -3.51
CA ASN A 30 -5.76 3.31 -3.20
C ASN A 30 -4.64 3.39 -2.17
N PHE A 31 -3.46 3.83 -2.59
CA PHE A 31 -2.36 4.05 -1.66
C PHE A 31 -2.51 5.43 -1.02
N LYS A 32 -2.65 5.44 0.30
CA LYS A 32 -2.76 6.62 1.12
C LYS A 32 -1.47 6.84 1.88
N LEU A 33 -0.86 8.01 1.72
CA LEU A 33 0.29 8.37 2.54
C LEU A 33 -0.20 8.97 3.86
N THR A 34 -0.33 8.12 4.88
CA THR A 34 -0.76 8.51 6.22
C THR A 34 0.46 8.68 7.13
N ALA A 35 0.64 9.87 7.69
CA ALA A 35 1.60 10.09 8.78
C ALA A 35 0.86 9.89 10.12
N THR A 36 1.28 8.90 10.91
CA THR A 36 0.74 8.62 12.24
C THR A 36 1.84 8.77 13.28
N THR A 37 1.70 9.74 14.19
CA THR A 37 2.54 9.88 15.39
C THR A 37 1.72 9.44 16.61
N HIS A 38 2.31 8.60 17.47
CA HIS A 38 1.72 8.13 18.72
C HIS A 38 2.33 8.89 19.89
N GLN A 39 1.59 9.84 20.47
CA GLN A 39 2.00 10.50 21.70
C GLN A 39 0.77 10.93 22.50
N ALA A 40 0.86 10.82 23.83
CA ALA A 40 -0.27 10.89 24.73
C ALA A 40 -0.22 12.11 25.66
N THR A 41 -1.18 13.02 25.54
CA THR A 41 -1.46 14.09 26.53
C THR A 41 -2.84 14.72 26.26
N GLY A 42 -3.54 15.16 27.32
CA GLY A 42 -4.96 15.52 27.32
C GLY A 42 -5.32 17.01 27.38
N ASP A 43 -6.65 17.20 27.42
CA ASP A 43 -7.48 18.34 27.82
C ASP A 43 -8.16 19.29 26.79
N LEU A 44 -9.32 19.76 27.28
CA LEU A 44 -10.54 20.34 26.68
C LEU A 44 -10.41 21.68 25.95
N MET A 45 -11.36 21.98 25.04
CA MET A 45 -12.39 23.05 25.20
C MET A 45 -13.21 23.29 23.90
N GLN A 46 -14.46 23.75 24.10
CA GLN A 46 -15.54 23.98 23.11
C GLN A 46 -15.44 25.32 22.36
N ALA A 47 -16.13 25.44 21.21
CA ALA A 47 -16.52 26.73 20.64
C ALA A 47 -17.82 26.66 19.81
N ASN A 48 -18.77 27.55 20.13
CA ASN A 48 -19.99 27.86 19.37
C ASN A 48 -19.69 28.92 18.28
N GLY A 49 -20.38 28.85 17.13
CA GLY A 49 -20.25 29.82 16.04
C GLY A 49 -21.58 30.10 15.35
N ILE A 50 -21.81 31.38 15.08
CA ILE A 50 -23.09 32.05 14.80
C ILE A 50 -23.32 32.16 13.28
N MET A 51 -24.58 32.07 12.87
CA MET A 51 -25.07 32.11 11.48
C MET A 51 -25.27 33.54 10.96
N PHE A 52 -24.75 33.87 9.78
CA PHE A 52 -25.04 35.12 9.06
C PHE A 52 -25.79 34.84 7.73
N PRO A 53 -26.81 35.64 7.36
CA PRO A 53 -27.67 35.36 6.21
C PRO A 53 -27.09 35.87 4.89
N VAL A 54 -27.11 35.01 3.86
CA VAL A 54 -26.69 35.33 2.49
C VAL A 54 -27.92 35.75 1.66
N LYS A 55 -27.93 36.98 1.13
CA LYS A 55 -28.91 37.43 0.12
C LYS A 55 -28.25 37.46 -1.27
N ARG A 56 -28.79 36.58 -2.13
CA ARG A 56 -28.85 36.54 -3.60
C ARG A 56 -28.03 37.56 -4.43
N SER A 57 -27.22 37.02 -5.34
CA SER A 57 -27.24 37.41 -6.76
C SER A 57 -26.92 36.18 -7.62
N LEU A 58 -27.86 35.77 -8.48
CA LEU A 58 -27.85 34.50 -9.24
C LEU A 58 -27.51 34.70 -10.73
N PHE A 59 -26.79 35.76 -11.11
CA PHE A 59 -26.66 36.09 -12.54
C PHE A 59 -25.23 36.43 -12.99
N LEU A 60 -24.24 35.64 -12.58
CA LEU A 60 -22.87 35.78 -13.09
C LEU A 60 -22.06 34.46 -13.06
N LEU A 61 -22.64 33.35 -13.51
CA LEU A 61 -21.97 32.03 -13.52
C LEU A 61 -21.48 31.56 -14.90
N LEU A 62 -21.55 32.40 -15.95
CA LEU A 62 -21.26 31.99 -17.34
C LEU A 62 -19.89 32.44 -17.89
N PHE A 63 -19.03 33.06 -17.09
CA PHE A 63 -17.69 33.52 -17.49
C PHE A 63 -16.58 33.13 -16.50
N PHE A 64 -16.70 31.98 -15.84
CA PHE A 64 -15.52 31.39 -15.21
C PHE A 64 -14.84 30.54 -16.27
N PRO A 65 -13.65 30.93 -16.80
CA PRO A 65 -12.83 29.97 -17.51
C PRO A 65 -12.71 28.76 -16.58
N THR A 66 -13.10 27.59 -17.05
CA THR A 66 -12.80 26.36 -16.33
C THR A 66 -11.29 26.28 -16.29
N CYS A 67 -10.68 26.81 -15.22
CA CYS A 67 -9.31 26.53 -14.86
C CYS A 67 -9.26 25.05 -14.51
N THR A 68 -9.30 24.18 -15.52
CA THR A 68 -8.75 22.85 -15.42
C THR A 68 -7.26 23.08 -15.34
N PHE A 69 -6.75 23.37 -14.14
CA PHE A 69 -5.36 23.14 -13.85
C PHE A 69 -5.17 21.65 -14.06
N GLU A 70 -4.66 21.25 -15.22
CA GLU A 70 -4.18 19.89 -15.41
C GLU A 70 -3.09 19.68 -14.36
N LEU A 71 -3.49 18.98 -13.31
CA LEU A 71 -2.63 18.69 -12.18
C LEU A 71 -1.39 17.92 -12.65
N CYS A 72 -1.58 17.07 -13.64
CA CYS A 72 -0.55 16.25 -14.26
C CYS A 72 -0.57 16.43 -15.77
N THR A 73 0.60 16.62 -16.36
CA THR A 73 0.80 16.79 -17.80
C THR A 73 1.95 15.91 -18.29
N ASP A 74 2.08 15.77 -19.60
CA ASP A 74 3.29 15.21 -20.19
C ASP A 74 4.43 16.23 -20.12
N GLY A 75 5.57 15.79 -19.59
CA GLY A 75 6.80 16.59 -19.50
C GLY A 75 7.73 16.34 -20.68
N THR A 76 8.47 17.39 -21.07
CA THR A 76 9.57 17.24 -22.04
C THR A 76 10.72 16.41 -21.43
N PRO A 77 11.59 15.78 -22.24
CA PRO A 77 12.70 14.98 -21.73
C PRO A 77 13.61 15.74 -20.75
N LYS A 78 13.80 17.05 -20.95
CA LYS A 78 14.61 17.89 -20.06
C LYS A 78 13.90 18.16 -18.73
N GLU A 79 12.64 18.56 -18.75
CA GLU A 79 11.85 18.76 -17.53
C GLU A 79 11.76 17.47 -16.69
N CYS A 80 11.63 16.32 -17.34
CA CYS A 80 11.55 15.02 -16.68
C CYS A 80 12.87 14.59 -16.00
N GLN A 81 14.02 14.98 -16.57
CA GLN A 81 15.32 14.73 -15.94
C GLN A 81 15.49 15.61 -14.70
N ASP A 82 15.11 16.88 -14.79
CA ASP A 82 15.31 17.88 -13.74
C ASP A 82 14.29 17.73 -12.59
N ALA A 83 13.11 17.17 -12.86
CA ALA A 83 12.08 16.96 -11.84
C ALA A 83 12.44 15.81 -10.88
N GLY A 84 12.23 16.04 -9.58
CA GLY A 84 12.27 14.99 -8.55
C GLY A 84 10.97 14.16 -8.53
N PHE A 85 11.00 13.00 -7.87
CA PHE A 85 9.81 12.18 -7.67
C PHE A 85 8.82 12.80 -6.68
N ALA A 86 7.52 12.54 -6.86
CA ALA A 86 6.51 12.87 -5.85
C ALA A 86 6.76 12.09 -4.56
N PRO A 87 6.63 12.69 -3.35
CA PRO A 87 6.94 12.00 -2.10
C PRO A 87 6.09 10.75 -1.91
N GLY A 88 6.76 9.64 -1.59
CA GLY A 88 6.11 8.34 -1.34
C GLY A 88 5.44 7.69 -2.54
N SER A 89 5.74 8.16 -3.76
CA SER A 89 5.31 7.48 -4.99
C SER A 89 5.91 6.09 -5.14
N ASN A 90 6.92 5.72 -4.34
CA ASN A 90 7.55 4.41 -4.34
C ASN A 90 6.93 3.42 -3.34
N LEU A 91 6.12 3.87 -2.38
CA LEU A 91 5.63 3.02 -1.29
C LEU A 91 4.85 1.78 -1.77
N ALA A 92 4.11 1.90 -2.87
CA ALA A 92 3.33 0.80 -3.40
C ALA A 92 4.15 -0.35 -4.00
N GLY A 93 5.43 -0.11 -4.30
CA GLY A 93 6.32 -1.14 -4.84
C GLY A 93 7.16 -1.86 -3.80
N GLU A 94 7.23 -1.34 -2.57
CA GLU A 94 8.03 -1.92 -1.48
C GLU A 94 7.30 -3.12 -0.87
N GLY A 95 8.03 -4.22 -0.67
CA GLY A 95 7.49 -5.41 0.00
C GLY A 95 7.07 -5.10 1.44
N PHE A 96 5.95 -5.68 1.87
CA PHE A 96 5.41 -5.48 3.21
C PHE A 96 5.12 -6.83 3.88
N ASP A 97 5.69 -7.05 5.06
CA ASP A 97 5.46 -8.24 5.85
C ASP A 97 4.26 -8.04 6.76
N ILE A 98 3.18 -8.74 6.44
CA ILE A 98 1.91 -8.63 7.17
C ILE A 98 2.03 -9.11 8.63
N THR A 99 2.98 -10.00 8.95
CA THR A 99 3.10 -10.59 10.28
C THR A 99 3.87 -9.69 11.24
N SER A 100 4.91 -9.02 10.75
CA SER A 100 5.68 -8.02 11.52
C SER A 100 5.11 -6.61 11.40
N MET A 101 4.26 -6.35 10.39
CA MET A 101 3.75 -5.01 10.03
C MET A 101 4.88 -4.05 9.62
N GLU A 102 5.92 -4.59 8.99
CA GLU A 102 7.12 -3.84 8.60
C GLU A 102 7.35 -3.91 7.09
N ARG A 103 7.92 -2.82 6.55
CA ARG A 103 8.38 -2.79 5.16
C ARG A 103 9.71 -3.53 5.05
N LYS A 104 9.91 -4.27 3.95
CA LYS A 104 11.10 -5.10 3.73
C LYS A 104 12.28 -4.34 3.13
N GLY A 105 12.09 -3.12 2.61
CA GLY A 105 13.14 -2.40 1.88
C GLY A 105 13.48 -2.97 0.50
N ALA A 106 12.98 -4.16 0.16
CA ALA A 106 13.04 -4.76 -1.17
C ALA A 106 11.79 -4.40 -1.99
N PHE A 107 11.94 -4.27 -3.30
CA PHE A 107 10.86 -3.81 -4.19
C PHE A 107 10.39 -4.94 -5.11
N VAL A 108 9.07 -5.14 -5.16
CA VAL A 108 8.41 -6.04 -6.12
C VAL A 108 8.14 -5.32 -7.44
N LEU A 109 7.77 -4.04 -7.36
CA LEU A 109 7.51 -3.20 -8.54
C LEU A 109 8.70 -2.26 -8.79
N ASP A 110 9.02 -2.05 -10.06
CA ASP A 110 9.95 -1.01 -10.47
C ASP A 110 9.28 0.36 -10.33
N MET A 111 9.63 1.05 -9.25
CA MET A 111 9.16 2.41 -8.94
C MET A 111 10.17 3.48 -9.39
N ASN A 112 11.26 3.09 -10.05
CA ASN A 112 12.30 4.00 -10.53
C ASN A 112 12.15 4.31 -12.02
N GLN A 113 11.49 3.45 -12.78
CA GLN A 113 11.11 3.77 -14.15
C GLN A 113 10.04 4.85 -14.21
N TRP A 114 10.39 6.00 -14.80
CA TRP A 114 9.51 7.14 -15.05
C TRP A 114 9.42 7.51 -16.53
N LYS A 115 10.37 7.02 -17.34
CA LYS A 115 10.57 7.43 -18.72
C LYS A 115 9.79 6.53 -19.68
N ARG A 116 8.93 7.12 -20.50
CA ARG A 116 8.20 6.44 -21.57
C ARG A 116 9.06 6.23 -22.82
N LYS A 117 8.56 5.46 -23.79
CA LYS A 117 9.27 5.16 -25.05
C LYS A 117 9.62 6.42 -25.85
N ASP A 118 8.75 7.43 -25.80
CA ASP A 118 8.91 8.75 -26.43
C ASP A 118 9.84 9.70 -25.64
N GLN A 119 10.54 9.19 -24.61
CA GLN A 119 11.40 9.95 -23.68
C GLN A 119 10.67 10.95 -22.77
N ALA A 120 9.35 11.05 -22.88
CA ALA A 120 8.53 11.89 -22.00
C ALA A 120 8.23 11.18 -20.66
N CYS A 121 7.60 11.89 -19.74
CA CYS A 121 7.15 11.39 -18.45
C CYS A 121 5.88 12.12 -17.98
N THR A 122 5.19 11.56 -16.99
CA THR A 122 4.12 12.27 -16.29
C THR A 122 4.71 13.21 -15.25
N LEU A 123 4.45 14.52 -15.37
CA LEU A 123 4.80 15.54 -14.39
C LEU A 123 3.54 16.06 -13.72
N CYS A 124 3.50 16.04 -12.40
CA CYS A 124 2.39 16.60 -11.63
C CYS A 124 2.85 17.81 -10.81
N SER A 125 2.05 18.87 -10.81
CA SER A 125 2.24 20.03 -9.95
C SER A 125 1.85 19.67 -8.51
N ASN A 126 2.78 19.81 -7.56
CA ASN A 126 2.50 19.54 -6.16
C ASN A 126 2.16 20.83 -5.39
N PRO A 127 0.88 21.06 -5.04
CA PRO A 127 0.47 22.27 -4.32
C PRO A 127 1.07 22.38 -2.91
N TYR A 128 1.42 21.25 -2.28
CA TYR A 128 2.05 21.23 -0.95
C TYR A 128 3.56 21.51 -1.00
N MET A 129 4.13 21.62 -2.20
CA MET A 129 5.55 21.95 -2.41
C MET A 129 5.74 23.09 -3.41
N LYS A 130 5.04 24.20 -3.16
CA LYS A 130 5.14 25.44 -3.96
C LYS A 130 4.86 25.21 -5.45
N ASN A 131 3.92 24.32 -5.77
CA ASN A 131 3.56 23.94 -7.15
C ASN A 131 4.75 23.45 -7.98
N ARG A 132 5.76 22.85 -7.33
CA ARG A 132 6.87 22.22 -8.07
C ARG A 132 6.34 21.07 -8.91
N LYS A 133 6.79 20.99 -10.17
CA LYS A 133 6.56 19.83 -11.03
C LYS A 133 7.38 18.65 -10.50
N GLN A 134 6.71 17.52 -10.27
CA GLN A 134 7.32 16.29 -9.81
C GLN A 134 6.96 15.15 -10.74
N LYS A 135 7.93 14.29 -11.05
CA LYS A 135 7.69 13.13 -11.90
C LYS A 135 7.09 11.97 -11.12
N LEU A 136 6.34 11.15 -11.84
CA LEU A 136 5.78 9.91 -11.30
C LEU A 136 6.45 8.69 -11.93
N PRO A 137 6.58 7.58 -11.18
CA PRO A 137 6.88 6.28 -11.77
C PRO A 137 5.80 5.87 -12.78
N LEU A 138 6.16 5.09 -13.81
CA LEU A 138 5.23 4.55 -14.80
C LEU A 138 4.14 3.67 -14.16
N SER A 139 4.49 3.01 -13.05
CA SER A 139 3.57 2.17 -12.28
C SER A 139 2.54 2.98 -11.48
N VAL A 140 2.67 4.31 -11.39
CA VAL A 140 1.78 5.19 -10.63
C VAL A 140 0.81 5.90 -11.58
N VAL A 141 -0.48 5.77 -11.29
CA VAL A 141 -1.57 6.42 -12.04
C VAL A 141 -2.53 7.12 -11.07
N ASP A 142 -3.33 8.06 -11.60
CA ASP A 142 -4.31 8.84 -10.83
C ASP A 142 -3.74 9.49 -9.56
N TRP A 143 -2.52 10.00 -9.63
CA TRP A 143 -1.93 10.72 -8.52
C TRP A 143 -2.71 12.00 -8.24
N ARG A 144 -3.05 12.23 -6.98
CA ARG A 144 -3.81 13.39 -6.53
C ARG A 144 -3.25 13.93 -5.22
N PRO A 145 -3.12 15.26 -5.07
CA PRO A 145 -3.00 15.90 -3.78
C PRO A 145 -4.36 15.82 -3.09
N THR A 146 -4.43 15.06 -2.00
CA THR A 146 -5.64 14.84 -1.21
C THR A 146 -5.35 15.30 0.20
N HIS A 147 -5.47 16.60 0.49
CA HIS A 147 -5.28 17.10 1.85
C HIS A 147 -6.52 16.83 2.70
N SER A 148 -6.44 15.80 3.55
CA SER A 148 -7.49 15.42 4.48
C SER A 148 -6.86 15.12 5.84
N CYS A 149 -6.98 16.07 6.76
CA CYS A 149 -6.46 15.95 8.12
C CYS A 149 -7.59 15.93 9.13
N ASN A 150 -7.53 14.97 10.06
CA ASN A 150 -8.41 15.00 11.22
C ASN A 150 -7.77 15.87 12.31
N ALA A 151 -8.39 17.01 12.61
CA ALA A 151 -7.95 17.91 13.68
C ALA A 151 -8.15 17.32 15.09
N LYS A 152 -8.80 16.17 15.22
CA LYS A 152 -9.03 15.48 16.49
C LYS A 152 -8.03 14.36 16.69
N VAL A 153 -7.50 14.25 17.91
CA VAL A 153 -6.75 13.07 18.34
C VAL A 153 -7.73 11.92 18.59
N SER A 154 -7.52 10.80 17.90
CA SER A 154 -8.24 9.57 18.18
C SER A 154 -7.59 8.88 19.38
N SER A 155 -8.39 8.46 20.36
CA SER A 155 -7.93 7.72 21.54
C SER A 155 -8.77 6.46 21.72
N ARG A 156 -8.13 5.31 21.93
CA ARG A 156 -8.81 4.01 22.12
C ARG A 156 -8.14 3.20 23.21
N ILE A 157 -8.95 2.54 24.04
CA ILE A 157 -8.50 1.66 25.12
C ILE A 157 -8.76 0.20 24.74
N TYR A 158 -7.76 -0.66 24.95
CA TYR A 158 -7.75 -2.08 24.66
C TYR A 158 -7.49 -2.87 25.93
N LYS A 159 -8.37 -3.82 26.23
CA LYS A 159 -8.29 -4.64 27.45
C LYS A 159 -7.38 -5.87 27.29
N SER A 160 -6.88 -6.14 26.09
CA SER A 160 -5.98 -7.26 25.80
C SER A 160 -5.01 -6.92 24.67
N SER A 161 -3.85 -7.57 24.67
CA SER A 161 -2.88 -7.52 23.57
C SER A 161 -3.49 -7.90 22.24
N GLU A 162 -4.35 -8.92 22.24
CA GLU A 162 -5.06 -9.37 21.03
C GLU A 162 -5.91 -8.24 20.43
N SER A 163 -6.73 -7.56 21.24
CA SER A 163 -7.58 -6.46 20.75
C SER A 163 -6.76 -5.26 20.24
N LEU A 164 -5.62 -4.97 20.88
CA LEU A 164 -4.68 -3.95 20.45
C LEU A 164 -4.07 -4.28 19.09
N VAL A 165 -3.51 -5.49 18.93
CA VAL A 165 -2.88 -5.95 17.68
C VAL A 165 -3.91 -5.96 16.55
N LYS A 166 -5.12 -6.51 16.80
CA LYS A 166 -6.23 -6.51 15.83
C LYS A 166 -6.53 -5.12 15.31
N SER A 167 -6.55 -4.12 16.19
CA SER A 167 -6.85 -2.76 15.78
C SER A 167 -5.80 -2.16 14.84
N THR A 168 -4.53 -2.54 15.00
CA THR A 168 -3.47 -2.09 14.09
C THR A 168 -3.63 -2.75 12.72
N THR A 169 -4.02 -4.02 12.69
CA THR A 169 -4.28 -4.73 11.42
C THR A 169 -5.51 -4.23 10.68
N SER A 170 -6.43 -3.53 11.36
CA SER A 170 -7.62 -2.95 10.72
C SER A 170 -7.32 -1.74 9.83
N LEU A 171 -6.09 -1.20 9.89
CA LEU A 171 -5.63 -0.12 9.01
C LEU A 171 -5.32 -0.59 7.58
N ILE A 172 -5.28 -1.91 7.35
CA ILE A 172 -5.05 -2.49 6.04
C ILE A 172 -6.38 -2.44 5.27
N GLU A 173 -6.49 -1.53 4.31
CA GLU A 173 -7.73 -1.28 3.57
C GLU A 173 -8.08 -2.40 2.57
N ASN A 174 -7.09 -3.15 2.07
CA ASN A 174 -7.31 -4.24 1.11
C ASN A 174 -7.56 -5.60 1.77
N ASN A 175 -8.26 -6.48 1.07
CA ASN A 175 -8.42 -7.87 1.52
C ASN A 175 -7.15 -8.69 1.19
N TRP A 176 -6.11 -8.49 1.99
CA TRP A 176 -4.81 -9.16 1.85
C TRP A 176 -4.89 -10.70 1.98
N LYS A 177 -6.02 -11.23 2.48
CA LYS A 177 -6.24 -12.67 2.66
C LYS A 177 -6.73 -13.38 1.40
N VAL A 178 -7.14 -12.63 0.37
CA VAL A 178 -7.63 -13.21 -0.89
C VAL A 178 -6.55 -14.08 -1.50
N ASP A 179 -6.96 -15.25 -2.00
CA ASP A 179 -6.10 -16.25 -2.64
C ASP A 179 -4.98 -16.84 -1.75
N LEU A 180 -5.02 -16.58 -0.44
CA LEU A 180 -4.17 -17.25 0.55
C LEU A 180 -4.94 -18.34 1.26
N ASP A 181 -4.40 -19.57 1.29
CA ASP A 181 -4.95 -20.64 2.13
C ASP A 181 -4.54 -20.42 3.60
N LEU A 182 -5.31 -19.58 4.28
CA LEU A 182 -5.16 -19.29 5.71
C LEU A 182 -6.10 -20.15 6.57
N THR A 183 -6.73 -21.18 5.99
CA THR A 183 -7.68 -22.03 6.70
C THR A 183 -6.95 -23.09 7.52
N ASN A 184 -7.01 -22.96 8.85
CA ASN A 184 -6.59 -24.03 9.74
C ASN A 184 -7.74 -25.01 9.90
N LYS A 185 -7.60 -26.22 9.36
CA LYS A 185 -8.58 -27.30 9.52
C LYS A 185 -8.72 -27.82 10.96
N ASP A 186 -7.80 -27.47 11.88
CA ASP A 186 -7.66 -28.18 13.15
C ASP A 186 -7.76 -27.34 14.45
N LYS A 187 -8.11 -26.04 14.41
CA LYS A 187 -8.21 -25.24 15.65
C LYS A 187 -9.43 -24.31 15.66
N SER A 188 -10.31 -24.52 16.64
CA SER A 188 -11.58 -23.80 16.91
C SER A 188 -11.44 -22.31 17.32
N GLY A 189 -10.24 -21.72 17.19
CA GLY A 189 -9.95 -20.34 17.62
C GLY A 189 -9.79 -19.37 16.45
N SER A 190 -10.14 -18.10 16.66
CA SER A 190 -9.81 -17.02 15.72
C SER A 190 -8.30 -16.80 15.71
N LEU A 191 -7.57 -17.40 14.76
CA LEU A 191 -6.13 -17.20 14.66
C LEU A 191 -5.84 -15.85 14.00
N MET A 192 -5.20 -14.95 14.75
CA MET A 192 -4.60 -13.75 14.19
C MET A 192 -3.30 -14.12 13.48
N PHE A 193 -3.14 -13.65 12.24
CA PHE A 193 -1.91 -13.81 11.45
C PHE A 193 -1.20 -12.47 11.25
N ALA A 194 -1.96 -11.42 10.92
CA ALA A 194 -1.40 -10.09 10.75
C ALA A 194 -0.93 -9.53 12.11
N GLY A 195 0.24 -8.91 12.12
CA GLY A 195 0.81 -8.25 13.30
C GLY A 195 1.28 -9.15 14.43
N THR A 196 1.25 -10.48 14.30
CA THR A 196 1.64 -11.41 15.36
C THR A 196 3.10 -11.30 15.79
N HIS A 197 3.99 -10.98 14.86
CA HIS A 197 5.42 -10.78 15.10
C HIS A 197 5.79 -9.28 15.15
N SER A 198 4.80 -8.40 15.22
CA SER A 198 5.07 -6.96 15.31
C SER A 198 5.70 -6.57 16.64
N LYS A 199 6.46 -5.48 16.65
CA LYS A 199 6.99 -4.89 17.89
C LYS A 199 5.89 -4.59 18.91
N LEU A 200 4.71 -4.18 18.43
CA LEU A 200 3.54 -3.91 19.27
C LEU A 200 2.99 -5.20 19.91
N ALA A 201 2.95 -6.30 19.15
CA ALA A 201 2.57 -7.61 19.68
C ALA A 201 3.57 -8.07 20.75
N GLY A 202 4.87 -8.03 20.46
CA GLY A 202 5.92 -8.36 21.45
C GLY A 202 5.78 -7.54 22.73
N TYR A 203 5.74 -6.21 22.60
CA TYR A 203 5.57 -5.29 23.73
C TYR A 203 4.32 -5.61 24.58
N SER A 204 3.15 -5.75 23.94
CA SER A 204 1.89 -5.97 24.65
C SER A 204 1.82 -7.36 25.28
N MET A 205 2.40 -8.38 24.63
CA MET A 205 2.52 -9.72 25.20
C MET A 205 3.44 -9.73 26.42
N ASP A 206 4.58 -9.06 26.36
CA ASP A 206 5.52 -8.98 27.49
C ASP A 206 4.88 -8.29 28.71
N LYS A 207 4.12 -7.21 28.49
CA LYS A 207 3.36 -6.56 29.56
C LYS A 207 2.29 -7.48 30.15
N THR A 208 1.49 -8.12 29.30
CA THR A 208 0.39 -8.99 29.76
C THR A 208 0.88 -10.26 30.48
N LYS A 209 2.09 -10.75 30.18
CA LYS A 209 2.71 -11.85 30.94
C LYS A 209 3.13 -11.42 32.35
N SER A 210 3.47 -10.16 32.54
CA SER A 210 3.96 -9.65 33.83
C SER A 210 2.83 -9.28 34.80
N ASP A 211 1.72 -8.74 34.30
CA ASP A 211 0.56 -8.36 35.11
C ASP A 211 -0.67 -8.11 34.21
N LYS A 212 -1.79 -7.73 34.81
CA LYS A 212 -3.00 -7.29 34.14
C LYS A 212 -2.85 -5.85 33.63
N PHE A 213 -2.58 -5.72 32.32
CA PHE A 213 -2.50 -4.43 31.65
C PHE A 213 -3.73 -4.11 30.81
N SER A 214 -3.96 -2.81 30.62
CA SER A 214 -4.77 -2.27 29.52
C SER A 214 -3.91 -1.32 28.70
N PHE A 215 -4.19 -1.21 27.41
CA PHE A 215 -3.41 -0.42 26.47
C PHE A 215 -4.24 0.74 25.96
N THR A 216 -3.62 1.90 25.80
CA THR A 216 -4.26 3.06 25.16
C THR A 216 -3.47 3.43 23.92
N THR A 217 -4.15 3.58 22.78
CA THR A 217 -3.56 4.17 21.58
C THR A 217 -4.05 5.59 21.42
N GLN A 218 -3.16 6.47 20.98
CA GLN A 218 -3.49 7.82 20.58
C GLN A 218 -2.90 8.07 19.20
N GLY A 219 -3.64 8.71 18.31
CA GLY A 219 -3.17 8.96 16.96
C GLY A 219 -3.92 10.11 16.27
N ALA A 220 -3.17 10.87 15.48
CA ALA A 220 -3.68 11.81 14.50
C ALA A 220 -3.49 11.21 13.09
N SER A 221 -4.37 11.58 12.16
CA SER A 221 -4.31 11.12 10.77
C SER A 221 -4.38 12.31 9.83
N CYS A 222 -3.44 12.35 8.91
CA CYS A 222 -3.39 13.28 7.80
C CYS A 222 -3.03 12.52 6.54
N GLU A 223 -3.80 12.78 5.50
CA GLU A 223 -3.61 12.26 4.17
C GLU A 223 -3.18 13.45 3.31
N TYR A 224 -2.16 13.25 2.49
CA TYR A 224 -1.63 14.28 1.61
C TYR A 224 -1.71 13.87 0.15
N TYR A 225 -1.54 12.59 -0.14
CA TYR A 225 -1.50 12.08 -1.49
C TYR A 225 -2.29 10.78 -1.59
N SER A 226 -2.96 10.62 -2.72
CA SER A 226 -3.55 9.35 -3.13
C SER A 226 -3.09 9.00 -4.53
N TYR A 227 -2.79 7.74 -4.79
CA TYR A 227 -2.57 7.24 -6.15
C TYR A 227 -2.96 5.77 -6.26
N ARG A 228 -3.06 5.29 -7.50
CA ARG A 228 -3.28 3.88 -7.81
C ARG A 228 -2.03 3.30 -8.48
N VAL A 229 -1.87 2.00 -8.35
CA VAL A 229 -0.91 1.24 -9.16
C VAL A 229 -1.55 0.91 -10.50
N SER A 230 -0.76 0.99 -11.58
CA SER A 230 -1.17 0.56 -12.92
C SER A 230 -1.61 -0.90 -12.93
N LYS A 231 -2.52 -1.27 -13.84
CA LYS A 231 -2.96 -2.67 -14.03
C LYS A 231 -1.86 -3.56 -14.62
N ALA A 232 -0.84 -2.96 -15.22
CA ALA A 232 0.32 -3.66 -15.76
C ALA A 232 1.58 -2.92 -15.27
N PRO A 233 1.90 -3.01 -13.97
CA PRO A 233 3.08 -2.35 -13.44
C PRO A 233 4.33 -3.09 -13.92
N THR A 234 5.45 -2.35 -14.03
CA THR A 234 6.73 -2.98 -14.32
C THR A 234 7.24 -3.68 -13.06
N ILE A 235 7.66 -4.94 -13.20
CA ILE A 235 8.24 -5.72 -12.09
C ILE A 235 9.72 -5.35 -11.92
N GLN A 236 10.17 -5.24 -10.67
CA GLN A 236 11.58 -5.00 -10.36
C GLN A 236 12.42 -6.18 -10.87
N LYS A 237 13.48 -5.87 -11.64
CA LYS A 237 14.31 -6.91 -12.27
C LYS A 237 14.90 -7.90 -11.26
N GLU A 238 15.41 -7.39 -10.14
CA GLU A 238 15.98 -8.22 -9.08
C GLU A 238 14.97 -9.20 -8.49
N PHE A 239 13.74 -8.74 -8.24
CA PHE A 239 12.65 -9.62 -7.79
C PHE A 239 12.35 -10.72 -8.81
N LEU A 240 12.25 -10.36 -10.09
CA LEU A 240 12.03 -11.32 -11.17
C LEU A 240 13.16 -12.36 -11.27
N ASP A 241 14.41 -11.91 -11.15
CA ASP A 241 15.59 -12.78 -11.18
C ASP A 241 15.59 -13.76 -9.99
N SER A 242 15.17 -13.32 -8.80
CA SER A 242 14.98 -14.19 -7.62
C SER A 242 13.86 -15.21 -7.83
N VAL A 243 12.71 -14.80 -8.37
CA VAL A 243 11.59 -15.70 -8.67
C VAL A 243 11.99 -16.77 -9.69
N ASN A 244 12.73 -16.40 -10.73
CA ASN A 244 13.19 -17.33 -11.77
C ASN A 244 14.17 -18.39 -11.25
N GLN A 245 14.84 -18.13 -10.13
CA GLN A 245 15.75 -19.06 -9.47
C GLN A 245 15.06 -20.01 -8.49
N LEU A 246 13.75 -19.82 -8.26
CA LEU A 246 13.00 -20.69 -7.36
C LEU A 246 12.80 -22.09 -7.95
N PRO A 247 12.78 -23.12 -7.11
CA PRO A 247 12.35 -24.45 -7.52
C PRO A 247 10.93 -24.41 -8.09
N LYS A 248 10.68 -25.20 -9.15
CA LYS A 248 9.36 -25.27 -9.81
C LYS A 248 8.23 -25.75 -8.90
N VAL A 249 8.57 -26.46 -7.82
CA VAL A 249 7.61 -27.02 -6.87
C VAL A 249 8.04 -26.67 -5.45
N TYR A 250 7.10 -26.15 -4.67
CA TYR A 250 7.28 -25.93 -3.24
C TYR A 250 6.99 -27.23 -2.48
N ASN A 251 8.00 -27.75 -1.78
CA ASN A 251 7.95 -28.96 -0.97
C ASN A 251 8.94 -28.83 0.21
N PRO A 252 8.94 -29.77 1.18
CA PRO A 252 9.82 -29.68 2.35
C PRO A 252 11.32 -29.55 2.01
N GLN A 253 11.76 -30.13 0.89
CA GLN A 253 13.15 -30.06 0.43
C GLN A 253 13.50 -28.70 -0.18
N SER A 254 12.55 -28.03 -0.85
CA SER A 254 12.74 -26.71 -1.47
C SER A 254 12.42 -25.54 -0.54
N LYS A 255 11.81 -25.80 0.63
CA LYS A 255 11.37 -24.77 1.58
C LYS A 255 12.46 -23.79 1.96
N ALA A 256 13.58 -24.28 2.50
CA ALA A 256 14.66 -23.41 2.98
C ALA A 256 15.25 -22.52 1.87
N THR A 257 15.47 -23.10 0.68
CA THR A 257 15.94 -22.36 -0.49
C THR A 257 14.93 -21.30 -0.94
N THR A 258 13.64 -21.62 -0.89
CA THR A 258 12.56 -20.69 -1.27
C THR A 258 12.48 -19.52 -0.30
N GLU A 259 12.50 -19.79 1.01
CA GLU A 259 12.45 -18.76 2.06
C GLU A 259 13.65 -17.82 1.95
N TYR A 260 14.87 -18.35 1.83
CA TYR A 260 16.08 -17.53 1.71
C TYR A 260 16.06 -16.58 0.51
N ARG A 261 15.48 -17.00 -0.62
CA ARG A 261 15.47 -16.22 -1.88
C ARG A 261 14.40 -15.12 -1.92
N LEU A 262 13.38 -15.24 -1.08
CA LEU A 262 12.24 -14.31 -1.02
C LEU A 262 12.23 -13.44 0.25
N SER A 263 13.19 -13.64 1.15
CA SER A 263 13.40 -12.85 2.36
C SER A 263 14.11 -11.54 2.07
#